data_AF-A0A357HY03-F1
#
_entry.id   AF-A0A357HY03-F1
#
_cell.length_a   1.000
_cell.length_b   1.000
_cell.length_c   1.000
_cell.angle_alpha   90.00
_cell.angle_beta   90.00
_cell.angle_gamma   90.00
#
_symmetry.space_group_name_H-M   'P 1'
#
loop_
_entity.id
_entity.type
_entity.pdbx_description
1 polymer ?
#
loop_
_entity_poly.entity_id
_entity_poly.type
_entity_poly.pdbx_seq_one_letter_code
_entity_poly.pdbx_strand_id
1 'polypeptide(L)' 'MIKKIEALDGVIGVIIGHSYGGKSLGKQSRTGSVKVQRIEQAGIKAATQSAKGLQELFIRTKAGHENTVAEKITALS' A
#
# COMPACT_ATOMS: atom_id res chain seq x y z
N MET A 1 -0.86 0.36 9.30
CA MET A 1 -1.40 0.33 7.93
C MET A 1 -1.22 -1.03 7.28
N ILE A 2 0.00 -1.59 7.25
CA ILE A 2 0.30 -2.92 6.69
C ILE A 2 -0.71 -4.00 7.12
N LYS A 3 -0.92 -4.20 8.43
CA LYS A 3 -1.92 -5.16 8.95
C LYS A 3 -3.34 -4.97 8.40
N LYS A 4 -3.75 -3.72 8.13
CA LYS A 4 -5.09 -3.44 7.56
C LYS A 4 -5.16 -3.88 6.10
N ILE A 5 -4.08 -3.71 5.35
CA ILE A 5 -3.97 -4.15 3.95
C ILE A 5 -3.92 -5.67 3.89
N GLU A 6 -3.13 -6.32 4.74
CA GLU A 6 -3.04 -7.80 4.82
C GLU A 6 -4.38 -8.46 5.14
N ALA A 7 -5.26 -7.77 5.89
CA ALA A 7 -6.58 -8.27 6.24
C ALA A 7 -7.63 -8.13 5.12
N LEU A 8 -7.31 -7.49 3.99
CA LEU A 8 -8.25 -7.35 2.87
C LEU A 8 -8.39 -8.68 2.12
N ASP A 9 -9.63 -9.11 1.88
CA ASP A 9 -9.85 -10.26 0.99
C ASP A 9 -9.30 -9.96 -0.42
N GLY A 10 -8.59 -10.95 -0.96
CA GLY A 10 -7.83 -10.86 -2.19
C GLY A 10 -6.33 -10.59 -1.98
N VAL A 11 -5.89 -10.16 -0.80
CA VAL A 11 -4.46 -9.99 -0.48
C VAL A 11 -3.85 -11.31 -0.02
N ILE A 12 -2.71 -11.67 -0.61
CA ILE A 12 -1.90 -12.84 -0.24
C ILE A 12 -0.80 -12.44 0.74
N GLY A 13 -0.25 -11.24 0.58
CA GLY A 13 0.78 -10.72 1.47
C GLY A 13 1.22 -9.31 1.09
N VAL A 14 1.88 -8.64 2.03
CA VAL A 14 2.43 -7.30 1.85
C VAL A 14 3.93 -7.32 2.14
N ILE A 15 4.72 -6.87 1.19
CA ILE A 15 6.17 -6.82 1.28
C ILE A 15 6.59 -5.34 1.35
N ILE A 16 7.46 -5.01 2.30
CA ILE A 16 8.09 -3.68 2.35
C ILE A 16 9.36 -3.75 1.51
N GLY A 17 9.41 -2.98 0.41
CA GLY A 17 10.58 -2.93 -0.46
C GLY A 17 11.67 -2.03 0.12
N HIS A 18 11.35 -0.73 0.24
CA HIS A 18 12.25 0.28 0.78
C HIS A 18 11.56 1.12 1.86
N SER A 19 12.35 1.64 2.79
CA SER A 19 11.90 2.56 3.83
C SER A 19 12.76 3.82 3.81
N TYR A 20 12.13 4.96 3.57
CA TYR A 20 12.78 6.26 3.49
C TYR A 20 12.41 7.12 4.70
N GLY A 21 13.32 7.16 5.68
CA GLY A 21 13.19 7.99 6.88
C GLY A 21 13.11 9.48 6.54
N GLY A 22 12.22 10.21 7.22
CA GLY A 22 12.05 11.66 7.04
C GLY A 22 11.45 12.09 5.70
N LYS A 23 11.12 11.16 4.80
CA LYS A 23 10.41 11.45 3.55
C LYS A 23 8.90 11.41 3.75
N SER A 24 8.20 12.21 2.95
CA SER A 24 6.74 12.32 2.96
C SER A 24 6.14 11.86 1.63
N LEU A 25 4.96 11.23 1.68
CA LEU A 25 4.13 10.93 0.50
C LEU A 25 3.58 12.18 -0.20
N GLY A 26 3.57 13.32 0.49
CA GLY A 26 3.08 14.59 -0.03
C GLY A 26 2.71 15.56 1.09
N LYS A 27 2.54 16.84 0.75
CA LYS A 27 2.31 17.93 1.74
C LYS A 27 1.10 17.70 2.67
N GLN A 28 0.07 16.99 2.21
CA GLN A 28 -1.14 16.69 2.98
C GLN A 28 -1.22 15.25 3.50
N SER A 29 -0.12 14.50 3.41
CA SER A 29 -0.10 13.11 3.89
C SER A 29 0.03 13.05 5.41
N ARG A 30 -0.75 12.15 6.03
CA ARG A 30 -0.72 11.84 7.46
C ARG A 30 -0.20 10.42 7.67
N THR A 31 0.33 10.12 8.85
CA THR A 31 0.65 8.73 9.23
C THR A 31 -0.57 7.83 8.97
N GLY A 32 -0.35 6.74 8.25
CA GLY A 32 -1.39 5.83 7.81
C GLY A 32 -1.87 6.07 6.37
N SER A 33 -1.62 7.23 5.74
CA SER A 33 -1.96 7.43 4.33
C SER A 33 -1.33 6.35 3.45
N VAL A 34 -2.04 5.93 2.40
CA VAL A 34 -1.54 5.00 1.39
C VAL A 34 -1.81 5.61 0.02
N LYS A 35 -0.85 5.46 -0.89
CA LYS A 35 -1.00 5.82 -2.30
C LYS A 35 -0.72 4.61 -3.16
N VAL A 36 -1.71 4.17 -3.92
CA VAL A 36 -1.51 3.21 -5.01
C VAL A 36 -0.75 3.92 -6.13
N GLN A 37 0.34 3.31 -6.60
CA GLN A 37 1.20 3.88 -7.65
C GLN A 37 1.00 3.16 -8.98
N ARG A 38 0.88 1.83 -8.94
CA ARG A 38 0.70 1.00 -10.12
C ARG A 38 0.00 -0.31 -9.77
N ILE A 39 -0.84 -0.78 -10.69
CA ILE A 39 -1.44 -2.10 -10.66
C ILE A 39 -0.71 -2.94 -11.73
N GLU A 40 -0.22 -4.11 -11.33
CA GLU A 40 0.48 -5.07 -12.20
C GLU A 40 -0.19 -6.45 -12.07
N GLN A 41 0.09 -7.39 -12.96
CA GLN A 41 -0.51 -8.73 -12.86
C GLN A 41 -0.10 -9.41 -11.54
N ALA A 42 -1.07 -9.90 -10.76
CA ALA A 42 -0.90 -10.51 -9.45
C ALA A 42 -0.31 -9.61 -8.35
N GLY A 43 -0.34 -8.28 -8.51
CA GLY A 43 0.07 -7.39 -7.44
C GLY A 43 -0.09 -5.90 -7.66
N ILE A 44 0.19 -5.14 -6.60
CA ILE A 44 0.02 -3.69 -6.55
C ILE A 44 1.28 -3.07 -5.95
N LYS A 45 1.81 -2.05 -6.63
CA LYS A 45 2.82 -1.16 -6.06
C LYS A 45 2.13 0.01 -5.39
N ALA A 46 2.42 0.21 -4.12
CA ALA A 46 1.90 1.29 -3.32
C ALA A 46 2.99 1.88 -2.42
N ALA A 47 2.69 2.98 -1.75
CA ALA A 47 3.52 3.47 -0.65
C ALA A 47 2.64 3.98 0.50
N THR A 48 3.11 3.82 1.73
CA THR A 48 2.40 4.27 2.94
C THR A 48 3.25 5.25 3.75
N GLN A 49 2.58 6.24 4.35
CA GLN A 49 3.20 7.15 5.30
C GLN A 49 3.23 6.49 6.68
N SER A 50 4.41 6.28 7.23
CA SER A 50 4.62 5.91 8.62
C SER A 50 4.98 7.14 9.46
N ALA A 51 5.01 6.97 10.79
CA ALA A 51 5.49 8.00 11.70
C ALA A 51 6.97 8.36 11.51
N LYS A 52 7.76 7.45 10.92
CA LYS A 52 9.21 7.64 10.71
C LYS A 52 9.55 8.12 9.29
N GLY A 53 8.60 8.08 8.36
CA GLY A 53 8.82 8.40 6.95
C GLY A 53 7.97 7.55 6.00
N LEU A 54 8.39 7.46 4.75
CA LEU A 54 7.67 6.77 3.68
C LEU A 54 8.14 5.30 3.57
N GLN A 55 7.22 4.38 3.34
CA GLN A 55 7.52 2.97 3.06
C GLN A 55 6.91 2.56 1.72
N GLU A 56 7.71 1.97 0.86
CA GLU A 56 7.24 1.33 -0.38
C GLU A 56 6.70 -0.06 -0.08
N LEU A 57 5.55 -0.37 -0.67
CA LEU A 57 4.83 -1.61 -0.49
C LEU A 57 4.66 -2.31 -1.83
N PHE A 58 4.94 -3.62 -1.83
CA PHE A 58 4.50 -4.52 -2.88
C PHE A 58 3.46 -5.46 -2.30
N ILE A 59 2.24 -5.38 -2.81
CA ILE A 59 1.08 -6.09 -2.29
C ILE A 59 0.76 -7.20 -3.28
N ARG A 60 0.94 -8.46 -2.86
CA ARG A 60 0.58 -9.63 -3.67
C ARG A 60 -0.91 -9.87 -3.55
N THR A 61 -1.58 -10.08 -4.68
CA THR A 61 -3.02 -10.37 -4.72
C THR A 61 -3.29 -11.72 -5.35
N LYS A 62 -4.46 -12.30 -5.06
CA LYS A 62 -5.05 -13.35 -5.90
C LYS A 62 -5.17 -12.81 -7.33
N ALA A 63 -4.93 -13.67 -8.31
CA ALA A 63 -5.06 -13.28 -9.72
C ALA A 63 -6.50 -12.81 -10.01
N GLY A 64 -6.65 -11.64 -10.64
CA GLY A 64 -7.95 -11.05 -10.98
C GLY A 64 -8.57 -10.18 -9.87
N HIS A 65 -7.95 -10.09 -8.69
CA HIS A 65 -8.43 -9.27 -7.57
C HIS A 65 -7.73 -7.90 -7.47
N GLU A 66 -6.79 -7.59 -8.35
CA GLU A 66 -5.88 -6.45 -8.25
C GLU A 66 -6.64 -5.11 -8.17
N ASN A 67 -7.61 -4.91 -9.07
CA ASN A 67 -8.39 -3.67 -9.13
C ASN A 67 -9.26 -3.49 -7.89
N THR A 68 -10.00 -4.52 -7.49
CA THR A 68 -10.84 -4.49 -6.28
C THR A 68 -10.03 -4.24 -5.01
N VAL A 69 -8.84 -4.86 -4.90
CA VAL A 69 -7.95 -4.61 -3.77
C VAL A 69 -7.40 -3.17 -3.81
N ALA A 70 -7.04 -2.64 -4.98
CA ALA A 70 -6.56 -1.26 -5.13
C ALA A 70 -7.62 -0.23 -4.72
N GLU A 71 -8.89 -0.45 -5.09
CA GLU A 71 -10.03 0.37 -4.67
C GLU A 71 -10.18 0.36 -3.14
N LYS A 72 -10.17 -0.83 -2.53
CA LYS A 72 -10.24 -0.98 -1.07
C LYS A 72 -9.07 -0.28 -0.36
N ILE A 73 -7.85 -0.39 -0.89
CA ILE A 73 -6.67 0.28 -0.32
C ILE A 73 -6.84 1.80 -0.35
N THR A 74 -7.34 2.34 -1.46
CA THR A 74 -7.58 3.79 -1.61
C THR A 74 -8.61 4.28 -0.60
N ALA A 75 -9.56 3.44 -0.19
CA ALA A 75 -10.55 3.74 0.84
C ALA A 75 -10.03 3.64 2.30
N LEU A 76 -8.80 3.12 2.54
CA LEU A 76 -8.25 2.97 3.90
C LEU A 76 -7.62 4.26 4.48
N SER A 77 -7.52 5.34 3.68
CA SER A 77 -6.79 6.57 4.00
C SER A 77 -7.51 7.56 4.92
#